data_AF-A0A9P5ZGJ9-F1
#
_entry.id   AF-A0A9P5ZGJ9-F1
#
_cell.length_a   1.000
_cell.length_b   1.000
_cell.length_c   1.000
_cell.angle_alpha   90.00
_cell.angle_beta   90.00
_cell.angle_gamma   90.00
#
_symmetry.space_group_name_H-M   'P 1'
#
loop_
_entity.id
_entity.type
_entity.pdbx_description
1 polymer ?
#
loop_
_entity_poly.entity_id
_entity_poly.type
_entity_poly.pdbx_seq_one_letter_code
_entity_poly.pdbx_strand_id
1 'polypeptide(L)'
;MTHSAAITSHKRSTYRKSRSRKGRPYISKATRMTSLPIHLTELAAHLLPTSELYEQALRSSDALDESEVALFNGDPPYVLAPHDEADSEAEASYTLKMVDVASGRRARLEMAYQEEVGTRADTFDSPSGFRQFIEQELMKELNDWEGLAEALGTYTASRRHVAMAHVQLEWRARRVSYLFNLALEVREGDE
;
A
#
# COMPACT_ATOMS: atom_id res chain seq x y z
N MET A 1 11.54 33.71 -40.77
CA MET A 1 11.14 33.92 -39.36
C MET A 1 9.63 33.84 -39.27
N THR A 2 9.10 32.76 -38.69
CA THR A 2 7.78 32.64 -38.01
C THR A 2 7.53 31.16 -37.66
N HIS A 3 8.05 30.71 -36.52
CA HIS A 3 7.67 29.43 -35.91
C HIS A 3 7.27 29.70 -34.47
N SER A 4 5.97 29.85 -34.20
CA SER A 4 5.39 29.80 -32.85
C SER A 4 3.87 29.78 -32.95
N ALA A 5 3.28 28.58 -33.04
CA ALA A 5 1.88 28.31 -32.67
C ALA A 5 1.47 26.82 -32.76
N ALA A 6 2.41 25.85 -32.68
CA ALA A 6 2.07 24.42 -32.86
C ALA A 6 2.43 23.53 -31.65
N ILE A 7 2.72 24.12 -30.48
CA ILE A 7 3.12 23.36 -29.27
C ILE A 7 2.24 23.75 -28.08
N THR A 8 0.92 23.69 -28.24
CA THR A 8 -0.01 23.91 -27.11
C THR A 8 -1.33 23.13 -27.22
N SER A 9 -1.39 22.09 -28.05
CA SER A 9 -2.59 21.26 -28.18
C SER A 9 -2.41 19.81 -27.71
N HIS A 10 -1.17 19.28 -27.64
CA HIS A 10 -0.93 17.90 -27.20
C HIS A 10 -0.83 17.68 -25.69
N LYS A 11 -0.75 18.75 -24.88
CA LYS A 11 -0.65 18.65 -23.40
C LYS A 11 -1.99 18.77 -22.66
N ARG A 12 -3.13 18.84 -23.38
CA ARG A 12 -4.49 18.88 -22.77
C ARG A 12 -5.28 17.57 -22.95
N SER A 13 -4.72 16.56 -23.61
CA SER A 13 -5.42 15.30 -23.91
C SER A 13 -5.30 14.24 -22.81
N THR A 14 -4.32 14.34 -21.91
CA THR A 14 -4.10 13.34 -20.85
C THR A 14 -4.83 13.65 -19.53
N TYR A 15 -5.51 14.80 -19.41
CA TYR A 15 -6.24 15.18 -18.20
C TYR A 15 -7.76 14.90 -18.25
N ARG A 16 -8.24 14.17 -19.28
CA ARG A 16 -9.69 14.01 -19.51
C ARG A 16 -10.15 12.58 -19.79
N LYS A 17 -9.57 11.59 -19.09
CA LYS A 17 -10.06 10.20 -19.09
C LYS A 17 -10.28 9.57 -17.71
N SER A 18 -10.22 10.34 -16.62
CA SER A 18 -10.57 9.87 -15.26
C SER A 18 -12.08 9.79 -14.97
N ARG A 19 -12.94 9.78 -16.00
CA ARG A 19 -14.41 9.71 -15.84
C ARG A 19 -15.08 8.75 -16.84
N SER A 20 -14.42 7.67 -17.24
CA SER A 20 -15.12 6.57 -17.90
C SER A 20 -15.88 5.75 -16.86
N ARG A 21 -17.15 6.11 -16.67
CA ARG A 21 -18.14 5.33 -15.94
C ARG A 21 -18.34 3.98 -16.61
N LYS A 22 -17.70 2.92 -16.11
CA LYS A 22 -18.16 1.52 -16.25
C LYS A 22 -17.36 0.55 -15.34
N GLY A 23 -17.26 0.93 -14.08
CA GLY A 23 -17.11 0.02 -12.94
C GLY A 23 -17.93 0.66 -11.84
N ARG A 24 -18.85 -0.06 -11.21
CA ARG A 24 -19.50 0.47 -10.01
C ARG A 24 -18.36 0.63 -8.98
N PRO A 25 -18.08 1.82 -8.41
CA PRO A 25 -17.35 1.82 -7.16
C PRO A 25 -18.21 0.99 -6.19
N TYR A 26 -17.61 -0.03 -5.58
CA TYR A 26 -18.33 -0.91 -4.65
C TYR A 26 -18.89 -0.12 -3.45
N ILE A 27 -18.46 1.14 -3.25
CA ILE A 27 -18.79 1.92 -2.08
C ILE A 27 -19.22 3.32 -2.52
N SER A 28 -20.52 3.57 -2.47
CA SER A 28 -21.01 4.95 -2.50
C SER A 28 -20.61 5.63 -1.18
N LYS A 29 -20.34 6.94 -1.16
CA LYS A 29 -20.11 7.70 0.08
C LYS A 29 -21.26 7.57 1.11
N ALA A 30 -22.40 7.02 0.70
CA ALA A 30 -23.57 6.77 1.54
C ALA A 30 -23.71 5.31 1.99
N THR A 31 -22.87 4.38 1.50
CA THR A 31 -22.90 2.98 1.88
C THR A 31 -21.81 2.75 2.92
N ARG A 32 -22.20 2.63 4.19
CA ARG A 32 -21.29 2.13 5.24
C ARG A 32 -20.79 0.75 4.81
N MET A 33 -19.47 0.58 4.72
CA MET A 33 -18.88 -0.71 4.36
C MET A 33 -19.15 -1.71 5.49
N THR A 34 -19.93 -2.75 5.20
CA THR A 34 -20.29 -3.78 6.20
C THR A 34 -19.36 -4.99 6.16
N SER A 35 -18.55 -5.12 5.12
CA SER A 35 -17.58 -6.21 4.94
C SER A 35 -16.48 -5.82 3.96
N LEU A 36 -15.30 -6.38 4.13
CA LEU A 36 -14.20 -6.27 3.17
C LEU A 36 -14.35 -7.29 2.03
N PRO A 37 -13.77 -7.00 0.84
CA PRO A 37 -13.68 -7.98 -0.23
C PRO A 37 -12.86 -9.22 0.18
N ILE A 38 -13.31 -10.43 -0.22
CA ILE A 38 -12.69 -11.71 0.18
C ILE A 38 -11.19 -11.75 -0.15
N HIS A 39 -10.81 -11.37 -1.37
CA HIS A 39 -9.42 -11.38 -1.81
C HIS A 39 -8.53 -10.46 -0.96
N LEU A 40 -9.08 -9.34 -0.44
CA LEU A 40 -8.35 -8.42 0.43
C LEU A 40 -8.13 -9.08 1.79
N THR A 41 -9.17 -9.71 2.34
CA THR A 41 -9.07 -10.47 3.59
C THR A 41 -8.07 -11.62 3.48
N GLU A 42 -8.04 -12.35 2.35
CA GLU A 42 -7.07 -13.42 2.10
C GLU A 42 -5.64 -12.87 2.05
N LEU A 43 -5.40 -11.77 1.32
CA LEU A 43 -4.09 -11.11 1.26
C LEU A 43 -3.64 -10.61 2.64
N ALA A 44 -4.55 -10.04 3.42
CA ALA A 44 -4.25 -9.58 4.77
C ALA A 44 -3.86 -10.74 5.71
N ALA A 45 -4.43 -11.93 5.49
CA ALA A 45 -4.19 -13.13 6.28
C ALA A 45 -2.92 -13.91 5.85
N HIS A 46 -2.22 -13.49 4.79
CA HIS A 46 -0.96 -14.12 4.39
C HIS A 46 0.03 -14.11 5.56
N LEU A 47 0.68 -15.25 5.79
CA LEU A 47 1.67 -15.40 6.86
C LEU A 47 2.87 -14.50 6.61
N LEU A 48 3.32 -13.83 7.67
CA LEU A 48 4.55 -13.05 7.61
C LEU A 48 5.76 -13.99 7.56
N PRO A 49 6.87 -13.57 6.93
CA PRO A 49 8.12 -14.33 6.96
C PRO A 49 8.59 -14.57 8.40
N THR A 50 9.30 -15.68 8.61
CA THR A 50 9.91 -16.03 9.91
C THR A 50 11.43 -16.15 9.80
N SER A 51 12.02 -15.55 8.76
CA SER A 51 13.46 -15.62 8.53
C SER A 51 14.21 -14.70 9.48
N GLU A 52 15.50 -14.97 9.68
CA GLU A 52 16.35 -14.14 10.53
C GLU A 52 16.41 -12.68 10.02
N LEU A 53 16.43 -12.48 8.69
CA LEU A 53 16.44 -11.15 8.08
C LEU A 53 15.17 -10.37 8.37
N TYR A 54 14.01 -11.03 8.30
CA TYR A 54 12.74 -10.43 8.70
C TYR A 54 12.78 -10.00 10.16
N GLU A 55 13.21 -10.89 11.06
CA GLU A 55 13.26 -10.63 12.50
C GLU A 55 14.24 -9.51 12.88
N GLN A 56 15.36 -9.40 12.17
CA GLN A 56 16.33 -8.31 12.38
C GLN A 56 15.75 -6.96 11.91
N ALA A 57 15.15 -6.90 10.71
CA ALA A 57 14.52 -5.69 10.17
C ALA A 57 13.29 -5.23 10.98
N LEU A 58 12.53 -6.18 11.52
CA LEU A 58 11.42 -5.93 12.44
C LEU A 58 11.89 -5.27 13.73
N ARG A 59 13.03 -5.71 14.27
CA ARG A 59 13.54 -5.23 15.56
C ARG A 59 14.16 -3.84 15.50
N SER A 60 14.94 -3.54 14.46
CA SER A 60 15.63 -2.25 14.38
C SER A 60 16.03 -1.91 12.94
N SER A 61 15.95 -0.63 12.59
CA SER A 61 16.53 -0.09 11.35
C SER A 61 18.05 -0.16 11.32
N ASP A 62 18.70 -0.31 12.47
CA ASP A 62 20.16 -0.33 12.58
C ASP A 62 20.74 -1.75 12.50
N ALA A 63 19.86 -2.77 12.50
CA ALA A 63 20.29 -4.17 12.45
C ALA A 63 20.74 -4.59 11.04
N LEU A 64 20.19 -3.97 10.00
CA LEU A 64 20.43 -4.28 8.59
C LEU A 64 20.51 -2.99 7.76
N ASP A 65 21.23 -3.04 6.65
CA ASP A 65 21.17 -1.97 5.65
C ASP A 65 19.85 -2.08 4.86
N GLU A 66 18.90 -1.17 5.15
CA GLU A 66 17.60 -1.09 4.48
C GLU A 66 17.58 -0.09 3.31
N SER A 67 18.74 0.44 2.87
CA SER A 67 18.82 1.51 1.87
C SER A 67 18.20 1.11 0.53
N GLU A 68 18.51 -0.08 0.03
CA GLU A 68 17.92 -0.58 -1.22
C GLU A 68 16.42 -0.85 -1.08
N VAL A 69 15.99 -1.39 0.07
CA VAL A 69 14.57 -1.62 0.36
C VAL A 69 13.80 -0.29 0.39
N ALA A 70 14.43 0.80 0.82
CA ALA A 70 13.80 2.12 0.89
C ALA A 70 13.34 2.65 -0.46
N LEU A 71 13.95 2.18 -1.55
CA LEU A 71 13.59 2.53 -2.91
C LEU A 71 12.19 2.03 -3.28
N PHE A 72 11.67 1.03 -2.56
CA PHE A 72 10.37 0.40 -2.78
C PHE A 72 9.31 0.84 -1.76
N ASN A 73 9.56 1.91 -1.00
CA ASN A 73 8.61 2.39 0.00
C ASN A 73 7.32 2.99 -0.60
N GLY A 74 7.35 3.33 -1.89
CA GLY A 74 6.20 3.86 -2.64
C GLY A 74 5.48 2.81 -3.47
N ASP A 75 4.47 3.27 -4.20
CA ASP A 75 3.81 2.44 -5.21
C ASP A 75 4.65 2.42 -6.50
N PRO A 76 4.60 1.31 -7.27
CA PRO A 76 5.18 1.27 -8.60
C PRO A 76 4.56 2.36 -9.51
N PRO A 77 5.26 2.80 -10.57
CA PRO A 77 6.49 2.22 -11.10
C PRO A 77 7.75 2.67 -10.35
N TYR A 78 8.59 1.71 -9.97
CA TYR A 78 9.89 2.00 -9.36
C TYR A 78 10.88 2.52 -10.41
N VAL A 79 11.42 3.72 -10.19
CA VAL A 79 12.41 4.35 -11.07
C VAL A 79 13.78 3.85 -10.65
N LEU A 80 14.14 2.66 -11.09
CA LEU A 80 15.49 2.11 -10.95
C LEU A 80 16.07 1.81 -12.32
N ALA A 81 17.39 1.94 -12.44
CA ALA A 81 18.12 1.62 -13.67
C ALA A 81 17.77 0.19 -14.11
N PRO A 82 17.78 -0.12 -15.42
CA PRO A 82 17.56 -1.48 -15.89
C PRO A 82 18.74 -2.32 -15.40
N HIS A 83 18.59 -2.98 -14.26
CA HIS A 83 19.37 -4.18 -14.01
C HIS A 83 18.76 -5.24 -14.91
N ASP A 84 19.54 -5.65 -15.91
CA ASP A 84 19.36 -6.93 -16.57
C ASP A 84 19.49 -8.02 -15.48
N GLU A 85 18.40 -8.23 -14.74
CA GLU A 85 18.23 -9.34 -13.83
C GLU A 85 18.22 -10.59 -14.70
N ALA A 86 19.40 -11.14 -14.96
CA ALA A 86 19.52 -12.49 -15.49
C ALA A 86 18.68 -13.38 -14.57
N ASP A 87 17.76 -14.17 -15.15
CA ASP A 87 16.89 -15.10 -14.44
C ASP A 87 17.75 -16.24 -13.85
N SER A 88 18.45 -15.88 -12.79
CA SER A 88 19.49 -16.67 -12.13
C SER A 88 19.03 -17.01 -10.73
N GLU A 89 19.47 -18.17 -10.24
CA GLU A 89 19.16 -18.61 -8.88
C GLU A 89 19.69 -17.63 -7.82
N ALA A 90 20.81 -16.97 -8.11
CA ALA A 90 21.38 -15.92 -7.26
C ALA A 90 20.42 -14.73 -7.13
N GLU A 91 19.82 -14.27 -8.23
CA GLU A 91 18.87 -13.16 -8.22
C GLU A 91 17.56 -13.54 -7.51
N ALA A 92 17.08 -14.77 -7.70
CA ALA A 92 15.91 -15.26 -6.98
C ALA A 92 16.16 -15.32 -5.46
N SER A 93 17.32 -15.80 -5.04
CA SER A 93 17.74 -15.83 -3.63
C SER A 93 17.87 -14.41 -3.06
N TYR A 94 18.43 -13.48 -3.84
CA TYR A 94 18.55 -12.08 -3.47
C TYR A 94 17.18 -11.42 -3.26
N THR A 95 16.28 -11.59 -4.24
CA THR A 95 14.92 -11.05 -4.18
C THR A 95 14.16 -11.57 -2.96
N LEU A 96 14.29 -12.87 -2.64
CA LEU A 96 13.65 -13.45 -1.45
C LEU A 96 14.15 -12.78 -0.16
N LYS A 97 15.46 -12.61 -0.02
CA LYS A 97 16.05 -11.90 1.14
C LYS A 97 15.58 -10.44 1.21
N MET A 98 15.48 -9.77 0.07
CA MET A 98 14.96 -8.39 0.02
C MET A 98 13.50 -8.32 0.47
N VAL A 99 12.65 -9.28 0.05
CA VAL A 99 11.26 -9.40 0.49
C VAL A 99 11.15 -9.61 2.00
N ASP A 100 12.02 -10.43 2.59
CA ASP A 100 12.06 -10.66 4.04
C ASP A 100 12.37 -9.36 4.81
N VAL A 101 13.44 -8.66 4.39
CA VAL A 101 13.84 -7.38 5.00
C VAL A 101 12.75 -6.32 4.83
N ALA A 102 12.16 -6.22 3.63
CA ALA A 102 11.06 -5.32 3.35
C ALA A 102 9.85 -5.59 4.23
N SER A 103 9.51 -6.87 4.42
CA SER A 103 8.39 -7.28 5.26
C SER A 103 8.64 -6.97 6.73
N GLY A 104 9.85 -7.21 7.24
CA GLY A 104 10.21 -6.91 8.63
C GLY A 104 10.18 -5.41 8.90
N ARG A 105 10.79 -4.62 8.02
CA ARG A 105 10.72 -3.15 8.06
C ARG A 105 9.28 -2.65 8.03
N ARG A 106 8.45 -3.18 7.14
CA ARG A 106 7.04 -2.78 7.01
C ARG A 106 6.24 -3.11 8.27
N ALA A 107 6.47 -4.29 8.86
CA ALA A 107 5.87 -4.64 10.14
C ALA A 107 6.22 -3.63 11.23
N ARG A 108 7.51 -3.24 11.35
CA ARG A 108 7.96 -2.20 12.28
C ARG A 108 7.28 -0.84 12.04
N LEU A 109 7.16 -0.42 10.79
CA LEU A 109 6.46 0.83 10.44
C LEU A 109 4.97 0.76 10.72
N GLU A 110 4.35 -0.40 10.53
CA GLU A 110 2.93 -0.60 10.80
C GLU A 110 2.65 -0.58 12.31
N MET A 111 3.52 -1.18 13.13
CA MET A 111 3.43 -1.08 14.59
C MET A 111 3.48 0.37 15.06
N ALA A 112 4.42 1.17 14.52
CA ALA A 112 4.50 2.60 14.83
C ALA A 112 3.26 3.38 14.38
N TYR A 113 2.71 3.04 13.21
CA TYR A 113 1.44 3.63 12.73
C TYR A 113 0.27 3.29 13.65
N GLN A 114 0.15 2.04 14.11
CA GLN A 114 -0.92 1.62 15.02
C GLN A 114 -0.82 2.33 16.37
N GLU A 115 0.39 2.49 16.89
CA GLU A 115 0.65 3.29 18.10
C GLU A 115 0.26 4.76 17.91
N GLU A 116 0.63 5.38 16.78
CA GLU A 116 0.23 6.74 16.44
C GLU A 116 -1.30 6.87 16.38
N VAL A 117 -1.98 5.95 15.69
CA VAL A 117 -3.45 5.94 15.61
C VAL A 117 -4.09 5.82 16.99
N GLY A 118 -3.55 4.95 17.85
CA GLY A 118 -4.00 4.78 19.23
C GLY A 118 -3.85 6.07 20.04
N THR A 119 -2.67 6.70 20.01
CA THR A 119 -2.43 7.98 20.72
C THR A 119 -3.28 9.12 20.18
N ARG A 120 -3.62 9.08 18.88
CA ARG A 120 -4.45 10.09 18.24
C ARG A 120 -5.91 9.99 18.68
N ALA A 121 -6.38 8.82 19.11
CA ALA A 121 -7.72 8.66 19.66
C ALA A 121 -7.97 9.62 20.84
N ASP A 122 -6.97 9.81 21.70
CA ASP A 122 -7.03 10.70 22.86
C ASP A 122 -7.09 12.20 22.49
N THR A 123 -6.82 12.55 21.24
CA THR A 123 -6.83 13.94 20.76
C THR A 123 -8.19 14.41 20.26
N PHE A 124 -9.18 13.52 20.14
CA PHE A 124 -10.51 13.87 19.67
C PHE A 124 -11.46 14.17 20.83
N ASP A 125 -12.13 15.33 20.76
CA ASP A 125 -13.13 15.75 21.76
C ASP A 125 -14.39 14.87 21.80
N SER A 126 -14.57 13.99 20.81
CA SER A 126 -15.70 13.04 20.79
C SER A 126 -15.36 11.74 20.03
N PRO A 127 -15.98 10.61 20.42
CA PRO A 127 -15.88 9.34 19.70
C PRO A 127 -16.26 9.48 18.22
N SER A 128 -17.27 10.31 17.92
CA SER A 128 -17.73 10.56 16.55
C SER A 128 -16.66 11.20 15.65
N GLY A 129 -15.79 12.05 16.22
CA GLY A 129 -14.68 12.67 15.49
C GLY A 129 -13.59 11.65 15.15
N PHE A 130 -13.22 10.81 16.11
CA PHE A 130 -12.27 9.72 15.89
C PHE A 130 -12.80 8.70 14.87
N ARG A 131 -14.08 8.32 14.99
CA ARG A 131 -14.78 7.46 14.04
C ARG A 131 -14.70 8.00 12.61
N GLN A 132 -14.96 9.30 12.43
CA GLN A 132 -14.87 9.93 11.12
C GLN A 132 -13.43 9.91 10.56
N PHE A 133 -12.44 10.11 11.42
CA PHE A 133 -11.03 10.00 11.03
C PHE A 133 -10.68 8.59 10.55
N ILE A 134 -11.04 7.55 11.31
CA ILE A 134 -10.79 6.15 10.91
C ILE A 134 -11.52 5.80 9.61
N GLU A 135 -12.78 6.23 9.46
CA GLU A 135 -13.53 6.01 8.20
C GLU A 135 -12.86 6.70 7.00
N GLN A 136 -12.27 7.89 7.18
CA GLN A 136 -11.54 8.58 6.11
C GLN A 136 -10.24 7.88 5.75
N GLU A 137 -9.45 7.47 6.74
CA GLU A 137 -8.20 6.73 6.53
C GLU A 137 -8.48 5.37 5.87
N LEU A 138 -9.51 4.65 6.33
CA LEU A 138 -9.94 3.38 5.73
C LEU A 138 -10.31 3.56 4.26
N MET A 139 -11.12 4.57 3.94
CA MET A 139 -11.52 4.83 2.56
C MET A 139 -10.32 5.25 1.69
N LYS A 140 -9.39 6.03 2.23
CA LYS A 140 -8.17 6.40 1.52
C LYS A 140 -7.34 5.14 1.22
N GLU A 141 -7.04 4.34 2.23
CA GLU A 141 -6.19 3.15 2.09
C GLU A 141 -6.84 2.10 1.19
N LEU A 142 -8.17 1.95 1.22
CA LEU A 142 -8.88 1.05 0.32
C LEU A 142 -8.75 1.49 -1.15
N ASN A 143 -8.91 2.79 -1.43
CA ASN A 143 -8.72 3.30 -2.79
C ASN A 143 -7.26 3.12 -3.26
N ASP A 144 -6.31 3.36 -2.37
CA ASP A 144 -4.88 3.21 -2.61
C ASP A 144 -4.51 1.72 -2.85
N TRP A 145 -5.15 0.79 -2.13
CA TRP A 145 -5.02 -0.65 -2.32
C TRP A 145 -5.62 -1.11 -3.66
N GLU A 146 -6.85 -0.67 -3.99
CA GLU A 146 -7.51 -0.98 -5.27
C GLU A 146 -6.70 -0.48 -6.46
N GLY A 147 -6.20 0.76 -6.39
CA GLY A 147 -5.37 1.36 -7.44
C GLY A 147 -4.06 0.59 -7.65
N LEU A 148 -3.44 0.12 -6.56
CA LEU A 148 -2.24 -0.71 -6.64
C LEU A 148 -2.53 -2.10 -7.24
N ALA A 149 -3.64 -2.73 -6.84
CA ALA A 149 -4.06 -4.02 -7.39
C ALA A 149 -4.32 -3.93 -8.92
N GLU A 150 -5.00 -2.87 -9.37
CA GLU A 150 -5.22 -2.61 -10.79
C GLU A 150 -3.90 -2.37 -11.54
N ALA A 151 -3.00 -1.55 -10.97
CA ALA A 151 -1.69 -1.29 -11.56
C ALA A 151 -0.88 -2.59 -11.73
N LEU A 152 -0.84 -3.44 -10.71
CA LEU A 152 -0.13 -4.72 -10.72
C LEU A 152 -0.65 -5.68 -11.79
N GLY A 153 -1.96 -5.66 -12.10
CA GLY A 153 -2.54 -6.49 -13.15
C GLY A 153 -1.97 -6.23 -14.56
N THR A 154 -1.33 -5.08 -14.77
CA THR A 154 -0.65 -4.71 -16.04
C THR A 154 0.82 -4.37 -15.85
N TYR A 155 1.38 -4.59 -14.66
CA TYR A 155 2.72 -4.15 -14.33
C TYR A 155 3.77 -5.11 -14.91
N THR A 156 4.41 -4.67 -15.99
CA THR A 156 5.53 -5.37 -16.61
C THR A 156 6.85 -4.75 -16.13
N ALA A 157 7.50 -5.41 -15.17
CA ALA A 157 8.79 -5.00 -14.61
C ALA A 157 9.65 -6.22 -14.29
N SER A 158 10.84 -6.00 -13.69
CA SER A 158 11.70 -7.10 -13.24
C SER A 158 11.00 -7.95 -12.17
N ARG A 159 11.47 -9.19 -11.98
CA ARG A 159 10.92 -10.10 -10.97
C ARG A 159 11.00 -9.49 -9.58
N ARG A 160 12.12 -8.82 -9.28
CA ARG A 160 12.31 -8.09 -8.02
C ARG A 160 11.27 -6.98 -7.83
N HIS A 161 11.05 -6.15 -8.86
CA HIS A 161 10.07 -5.06 -8.79
C HIS A 161 8.65 -5.59 -8.54
N VAL A 162 8.27 -6.67 -9.24
CA VAL A 162 6.97 -7.31 -9.05
C VAL A 162 6.85 -7.86 -7.63
N ALA A 163 7.88 -8.54 -7.12
CA ALA A 163 7.89 -9.07 -5.75
C ALA A 163 7.73 -7.95 -4.70
N MET A 164 8.45 -6.85 -4.85
CA MET A 164 8.35 -5.70 -3.93
C MET A 164 6.98 -5.01 -4.00
N ALA A 165 6.39 -4.90 -5.18
CA ALA A 165 5.03 -4.38 -5.34
C ALA A 165 3.98 -5.31 -4.71
N HIS A 166 4.17 -6.62 -4.76
CA HIS A 166 3.31 -7.57 -4.04
C HIS A 166 3.42 -7.41 -2.53
N VAL A 167 4.63 -7.27 -1.99
CA VAL A 167 4.83 -6.96 -0.55
C VAL A 167 4.03 -5.70 -0.18
N GLN A 168 4.12 -4.65 -1.00
CA GLN A 168 3.36 -3.42 -0.79
C GLN A 168 1.85 -3.65 -0.80
N LEU A 169 1.34 -4.42 -1.76
CA LEU A 169 -0.09 -4.75 -1.86
C LEU A 169 -0.59 -5.51 -0.63
N GLU A 170 0.16 -6.49 -0.14
CA GLU A 170 -0.22 -7.25 1.04
C GLU A 170 -0.22 -6.37 2.31
N TRP A 171 0.78 -5.51 2.49
CA TRP A 171 0.81 -4.60 3.64
C TRP A 171 -0.32 -3.58 3.63
N ARG A 172 -0.71 -3.10 2.46
CA ARG A 172 -1.93 -2.28 2.32
C ARG A 172 -3.19 -3.07 2.69
N ALA A 173 -3.30 -4.33 2.27
CA ALA A 173 -4.42 -5.19 2.65
C ALA A 173 -4.51 -5.35 4.19
N ARG A 174 -3.36 -5.58 4.84
CA ARG A 174 -3.26 -5.66 6.32
C ARG A 174 -3.71 -4.35 6.99
N ARG A 175 -3.26 -3.20 6.47
CA ARG A 175 -3.67 -1.89 6.99
C ARG A 175 -5.17 -1.62 6.82
N VAL A 176 -5.74 -1.94 5.64
CA VAL A 176 -7.19 -1.86 5.42
C VAL A 176 -7.94 -2.75 6.41
N SER A 177 -7.47 -3.97 6.63
CA SER A 177 -8.06 -4.89 7.61
C SER A 177 -8.00 -4.33 9.03
N TYR A 178 -6.87 -3.76 9.44
CA TYR A 178 -6.71 -3.12 10.74
C TYR A 178 -7.70 -1.96 10.92
N LEU A 179 -7.73 -1.02 9.97
CA LEU A 179 -8.62 0.14 10.02
C LEU A 179 -10.10 -0.24 9.98
N PHE A 180 -10.45 -1.30 9.24
CA PHE A 180 -11.81 -1.83 9.20
C PHE A 180 -12.24 -2.39 10.56
N ASN A 181 -11.41 -3.20 11.19
CA ASN A 181 -11.69 -3.74 12.53
C ASN A 181 -11.79 -2.62 13.56
N LEU A 182 -10.87 -1.66 13.53
CA LEU A 182 -10.91 -0.49 14.41
C LEU A 182 -12.19 0.34 14.21
N ALA A 183 -12.66 0.51 12.97
CA ALA A 183 -13.92 1.20 12.68
C ALA A 183 -15.15 0.46 13.23
N LEU A 184 -15.10 -0.88 13.33
CA LEU A 184 -16.14 -1.68 13.95
C LEU A 184 -16.13 -1.54 15.47
N GLU A 185 -14.96 -1.60 16.10
CA GLU A 185 -14.80 -1.45 17.56
C GLU A 185 -15.29 -0.08 18.05
N VAL A 186 -14.92 1.00 17.36
CA VAL A 186 -15.38 2.35 17.70
C VAL A 186 -16.91 2.47 17.57
N ARG A 187 -17.55 1.69 16.69
CA ARG A 187 -19.01 1.70 16.54
C ARG A 187 -19.71 1.02 17.71
N GLU A 188 -19.12 -0.06 18.25
CA GLU A 188 -19.69 -0.79 19.38
C GLU A 188 -19.56 -0.03 20.70
N GLY A 189 -18.57 0.87 20.83
CA GLY A 189 -18.41 1.73 22.01
C GLY A 189 -19.39 2.90 22.12
N ASP A 190 -20.16 3.20 21.06
CA ASP A 190 -21.15 4.29 21.01
C ASP A 190 -22.60 3.83 21.32
N GLU A 191 -22.85 2.52 21.45
CA GLU A 191 -24.17 1.91 21.80
C GLU A 191 -24.30 1.61 23.30
#